data_AF-A0A7L2T210-F1
#
_entry.id   AF-A0A7L2T210-F1
#
_cell.length_a   1.000
_cell.length_b   1.000
_cell.length_c   1.000
_cell.angle_alpha   90.00
_cell.angle_beta   90.00
_cell.angle_gamma   90.00
#
_symmetry.space_group_name_H-M   'P 1'
#
loop_
_entity.id
_entity.type
_entity.pdbx_description
1 polymer ?
#
loop_
_entity_poly.entity_id
_entity_poly.type
_entity_poly.pdbx_seq_one_letter_code
_entity_poly.pdbx_strand_id
1 'polypeptide(L)'
;EFAAALLSQGKGAAFYVQPCTGTLKAFQQLTIEIAAYNNMWGEYQDNLVCQVGDLQPKLIPMQMTVKGCPIFLQLLSPWPFTWTRRNAAPRFGTQVSGGSPVLRRVRLNNPTPFDIRVDWEIYNQEPDDEKLVDLLVLFGDPFPPMDTAGNKAASSGSTSKSEVVLKLDPAAIPQQDPTCTYFKEFRSNFRKASLSQESAREKNISVLIRPHEGVPADSPYSITPRQIVVPGGGSSDVYISFTPLVLPDTEAELSCDALVLGFMSLDDKLARTVPNKVHRTHGHEAPPLRVHVEAVLRHPLLEVETDHDRGMVFYSVASDLLPARPLHGVLTDSVITQSLKLTNCTKVPLYFRLFLSTPSTPFSLSSADPKTSTKTSHSKKEERGRQPQHVLYPQQNMLVKVSFHTTLEVLRYQHLPETQLLPGFQVLQLESGERKLKFDQNVVIEHSNSATQV
;
A
#
# COMPACT_ATOMS: atom_id res chain seq x y z
N GLU A 1 -23.21 -27.34 13.08
CA GLU A 1 -24.63 -27.66 12.86
C GLU A 1 -25.54 -27.06 13.95
N PHE A 2 -25.33 -27.40 15.23
CA PHE A 2 -26.14 -26.89 16.36
C PHE A 2 -26.20 -25.35 16.46
N ALA A 3 -25.06 -24.65 16.48
CA ALA A 3 -25.04 -23.18 16.54
C ALA A 3 -25.71 -22.52 15.31
N ALA A 4 -25.58 -23.12 14.13
CA ALA A 4 -26.22 -22.63 12.91
C ALA A 4 -27.75 -22.77 12.99
N ALA A 5 -28.26 -23.86 13.57
CA ALA A 5 -29.69 -24.04 13.82
C ALA A 5 -30.23 -22.99 14.80
N LEU A 6 -29.51 -22.70 15.89
CA LEU A 6 -29.90 -21.66 16.86
C LEU A 6 -29.94 -20.26 16.24
N LEU A 7 -29.05 -19.97 15.28
CA LEU A 7 -28.96 -18.68 14.60
C LEU A 7 -29.75 -18.59 13.29
N SER A 8 -30.50 -19.64 12.93
CA SER A 8 -31.23 -19.75 11.66
C SER A 8 -32.28 -18.66 11.44
N GLN A 9 -32.78 -18.04 12.51
CA GLN A 9 -33.73 -16.92 12.42
C GLN A 9 -33.08 -15.61 11.91
N GLY A 10 -31.77 -15.57 11.68
CA GLY A 10 -31.08 -14.39 11.14
C GLY A 10 -31.01 -13.19 12.08
N LYS A 11 -31.41 -13.34 13.36
CA LYS A 11 -31.48 -12.23 14.32
C LYS A 11 -30.14 -11.80 14.90
N GLY A 12 -29.05 -12.50 14.57
CA GLY A 12 -27.69 -12.13 14.98
C GLY A 12 -27.20 -12.76 16.28
N ALA A 13 -28.11 -13.13 17.19
CA ALA A 13 -27.79 -13.78 18.45
C ALA A 13 -28.91 -14.73 18.91
N ALA A 14 -28.55 -15.71 19.74
CA ALA A 14 -29.48 -16.64 20.39
C ALA A 14 -28.96 -17.02 21.79
N PHE A 15 -29.89 -17.15 22.75
CA PHE A 15 -29.61 -17.67 24.09
C PHE A 15 -30.22 -19.07 24.20
N TYR A 16 -29.41 -20.05 24.57
CA TYR A 16 -29.81 -21.43 24.77
C TYR A 16 -29.72 -21.77 26.25
N VAL A 17 -30.78 -22.35 26.80
CA VAL A 17 -30.95 -22.57 28.25
C VAL A 17 -31.04 -24.06 28.54
N GLN A 18 -30.23 -24.55 29.48
CA GLN A 18 -30.22 -25.96 29.85
C GLN A 18 -30.04 -26.15 31.38
N PRO A 19 -30.92 -26.92 32.05
CA PRO A 19 -32.19 -27.44 31.53
C PRO A 19 -33.21 -26.31 31.30
N CYS A 20 -34.01 -26.41 30.23
CA CYS A 20 -35.10 -25.46 29.96
C CYS A 20 -36.38 -25.75 30.78
N THR A 21 -36.49 -26.97 31.31
CA THR A 21 -37.61 -27.45 32.15
C THR A 21 -37.10 -28.48 33.16
N GLY A 22 -37.73 -28.57 34.33
CA GLY A 22 -37.41 -29.60 35.32
C GLY A 22 -38.27 -29.49 36.57
N THR A 23 -38.07 -30.42 37.52
CA THR A 23 -38.78 -30.44 38.80
C THR A 23 -37.84 -30.02 39.92
N LEU A 24 -38.26 -29.02 40.70
CA LEU A 24 -37.53 -28.56 41.89
C LEU A 24 -38.19 -29.15 43.14
N LYS A 25 -37.47 -30.01 43.87
CA LYS A 25 -37.94 -30.56 45.15
C LYS A 25 -37.89 -29.48 46.25
N ALA A 26 -38.58 -29.75 47.36
CA ALA A 26 -38.52 -28.89 48.53
C ALA A 26 -37.06 -28.66 48.96
N PHE A 27 -36.68 -27.39 49.10
CA PHE A 27 -35.32 -26.94 49.46
C PHE A 27 -34.21 -27.38 48.50
N GLN A 28 -34.54 -27.85 47.29
CA GLN A 28 -33.56 -28.18 46.27
C GLN A 28 -33.06 -26.92 45.57
N GLN A 29 -31.77 -26.91 45.22
CA GLN A 29 -31.19 -25.95 44.31
C GLN A 29 -30.92 -26.62 42.95
N LEU A 30 -31.23 -25.91 41.87
CA LEU A 30 -30.93 -26.32 40.50
C LEU A 30 -30.12 -25.21 39.82
N THR A 31 -29.01 -25.58 39.18
CA THR A 31 -28.23 -24.67 38.34
C THR A 31 -28.74 -24.77 36.91
N ILE A 32 -28.98 -23.61 36.29
CA ILE A 32 -29.36 -23.49 34.89
C ILE A 32 -28.17 -22.86 34.15
N GLU A 33 -27.71 -23.51 33.10
CA GLU A 33 -26.70 -23.01 32.18
C GLU A 33 -27.37 -22.22 31.06
N ILE A 34 -26.78 -21.06 30.73
CA ILE A 34 -27.22 -20.19 29.64
C ILE A 34 -26.04 -19.98 28.71
N ALA A 35 -26.12 -20.56 27.51
CA ALA A 35 -25.13 -20.40 26.46
C ALA A 35 -25.60 -19.35 25.45
N ALA A 36 -24.72 -18.42 25.09
CA ALA A 36 -25.01 -17.39 24.09
C ALA A 36 -24.25 -17.67 22.79
N TYR A 37 -24.94 -17.56 21.66
CA TYR A 37 -24.39 -17.72 20.32
C TYR A 37 -24.63 -16.45 19.52
N ASN A 38 -23.70 -16.07 18.64
CA ASN A 38 -23.83 -14.89 17.80
C ASN A 38 -23.14 -15.04 16.44
N ASN A 39 -23.64 -14.30 15.44
CA ASN A 39 -23.02 -14.13 14.13
C ASN A 39 -23.11 -12.68 13.61
N MET A 40 -23.50 -11.72 14.47
CA MET A 40 -23.57 -10.29 14.18
C MET A 40 -23.10 -9.47 15.39
N TRP A 41 -22.53 -8.29 15.12
CA TRP A 41 -22.23 -7.31 16.17
C TRP A 41 -23.50 -6.61 16.65
N GLY A 42 -23.41 -5.96 17.81
CA GLY A 42 -24.49 -5.15 18.37
C GLY A 42 -24.78 -5.43 19.83
N GLU A 43 -25.76 -4.70 20.35
CA GLU A 43 -26.29 -4.80 21.69
C GLU A 43 -27.62 -5.55 21.66
N TYR A 44 -27.69 -6.62 22.45
CA TYR A 44 -28.82 -7.53 22.52
C TYR A 44 -29.40 -7.49 23.94
N GLN A 45 -30.71 -7.37 24.03
CA GLN A 45 -31.47 -7.39 25.28
C GLN A 45 -32.66 -8.34 25.13
N ASP A 46 -32.86 -9.19 26.13
CA ASP A 46 -34.05 -10.03 26.22
C ASP A 46 -34.39 -10.32 27.69
N ASN A 47 -35.49 -11.01 27.93
CA ASN A 47 -35.86 -11.50 29.25
C ASN A 47 -35.95 -13.02 29.25
N LEU A 48 -35.23 -13.66 30.17
CA LEU A 48 -35.46 -15.06 30.51
C LEU A 48 -36.71 -15.14 31.38
N VAL A 49 -37.71 -15.89 30.91
CA VAL A 49 -38.96 -16.11 31.63
C VAL A 49 -38.84 -17.38 32.45
N CYS A 50 -38.80 -17.26 33.78
CA CYS A 50 -38.80 -18.40 34.69
C CYS A 50 -40.19 -18.58 35.28
N GLN A 51 -40.85 -19.69 34.97
CA GLN A 51 -42.16 -20.05 35.48
C GLN A 51 -42.07 -21.28 36.38
N VAL A 52 -42.66 -21.18 37.58
CA VAL A 52 -42.61 -22.24 38.61
C VAL A 52 -44.04 -22.57 39.03
N GLY A 53 -44.59 -23.67 38.49
CA GLY A 53 -45.99 -24.06 38.72
C GLY A 53 -46.95 -22.92 38.38
N ASP A 54 -47.87 -22.63 39.31
CA ASP A 54 -48.89 -21.57 39.17
C ASP A 54 -48.43 -20.20 39.68
N LEU A 55 -47.14 -20.04 40.02
CA LEU A 55 -46.60 -18.75 40.45
C LEU A 55 -46.48 -17.78 39.27
N GLN A 56 -46.53 -16.49 39.59
CA GLN A 56 -46.30 -15.44 38.60
C GLN A 56 -44.92 -15.58 37.96
N PRO A 57 -44.81 -15.56 36.61
CA PRO A 57 -43.53 -15.69 35.94
C PRO A 57 -42.54 -14.60 36.37
N LYS A 58 -41.32 -15.03 36.70
CA LYS A 58 -40.23 -14.11 37.03
C LYS A 58 -39.41 -13.81 35.78
N LEU A 59 -39.30 -12.53 35.45
CA LEU A 59 -38.46 -12.05 34.35
C LEU A 59 -37.04 -11.80 34.86
N ILE A 60 -36.06 -12.43 34.22
CA ILE A 60 -34.63 -12.21 34.48
C ILE A 60 -34.06 -11.49 33.25
N PRO A 61 -33.66 -10.22 33.37
CA PRO A 61 -33.13 -9.47 32.23
C PRO A 61 -31.78 -10.06 31.77
N MET A 62 -31.65 -10.29 30.48
CA MET A 62 -30.45 -10.76 29.81
C MET A 62 -29.91 -9.66 28.89
N GLN A 63 -28.60 -9.44 28.93
CA GLN A 63 -27.92 -8.47 28.07
C GLN A 63 -26.64 -9.08 27.50
N MET A 64 -26.38 -8.83 26.22
CA MET A 64 -25.16 -9.25 25.55
C MET A 64 -24.70 -8.17 24.58
N THR A 65 -23.42 -7.82 24.62
CA THR A 65 -22.81 -6.90 23.66
C THR A 65 -21.74 -7.64 22.87
N VAL A 66 -21.92 -7.72 21.56
CA VAL A 66 -20.95 -8.29 20.64
C VAL A 66 -20.17 -7.14 19.99
N LYS A 67 -18.87 -7.08 20.26
CA LYS A 67 -17.96 -6.09 19.68
C LYS A 67 -17.07 -6.72 18.61
N GLY A 68 -16.50 -5.87 17.75
CA GLY A 68 -15.57 -6.26 16.69
C GLY A 68 -16.19 -6.23 15.30
N CYS A 69 -15.38 -6.60 14.31
CA CYS A 69 -15.76 -6.63 12.90
C CYS A 69 -16.03 -8.08 12.46
N PRO A 70 -17.23 -8.39 11.91
CA PRO A 70 -17.53 -9.74 11.43
C PRO A 70 -16.89 -10.05 10.07
N ILE A 71 -16.52 -9.03 9.29
CA ILE A 71 -15.85 -9.21 8.00
C ILE A 71 -14.41 -9.62 8.24
N PHE A 72 -13.97 -10.67 7.56
CA PHE A 72 -12.57 -11.11 7.61
C PHE A 72 -11.94 -11.11 6.22
N LEU A 73 -10.63 -10.87 6.22
CA LEU A 73 -9.84 -10.71 5.01
C LEU A 73 -9.18 -12.02 4.62
N GLN A 74 -9.26 -12.33 3.33
CA GLN A 74 -8.52 -13.41 2.71
C GLN A 74 -7.67 -12.85 1.58
N LEU A 75 -6.35 -12.85 1.77
CA LEU A 75 -5.42 -12.49 0.73
C LEU A 75 -5.38 -13.61 -0.31
N LEU A 76 -5.67 -13.28 -1.57
CA LEU A 76 -5.59 -14.23 -2.67
C LEU A 76 -4.20 -14.09 -3.31
N SER A 77 -3.37 -15.11 -3.17
CA SER A 77 -2.10 -15.14 -3.88
C SER A 77 -2.33 -15.52 -5.35
N PRO A 78 -1.45 -15.09 -6.28
CA PRO A 78 -1.49 -15.51 -7.68
C PRO A 78 -1.17 -17.01 -7.90
N TRP A 79 -0.72 -17.74 -6.86
CA TRP A 79 -0.21 -19.10 -6.98
C TRP A 79 -1.12 -20.09 -6.23
N PRO A 80 -1.62 -21.16 -6.88
CA PRO A 80 -2.63 -22.06 -6.32
C PRO A 80 -2.21 -22.86 -5.06
N PHE A 81 -0.97 -22.74 -4.59
CA PHE A 81 -0.40 -23.60 -3.54
C PHE A 81 0.07 -22.88 -2.26
N THR A 82 -0.10 -21.56 -2.12
CA THR A 82 0.30 -20.88 -0.88
C THR A 82 -0.89 -20.69 0.06
N TRP A 83 -0.73 -21.17 1.29
CA TRP A 83 -1.65 -21.06 2.42
C TRP A 83 -2.41 -19.71 2.48
N THR A 84 -3.75 -19.77 2.41
CA THR A 84 -4.61 -18.60 2.63
C THR A 84 -4.55 -18.21 4.10
N ARG A 85 -3.81 -17.15 4.41
CA ARG A 85 -3.73 -16.63 5.78
C ARG A 85 -4.92 -15.71 6.05
N ARG A 86 -5.81 -16.13 6.96
CA ARG A 86 -6.91 -15.30 7.45
C ARG A 86 -6.33 -14.06 8.13
N ASN A 87 -6.83 -12.87 7.78
CA ASN A 87 -6.43 -11.58 8.35
C ASN A 87 -4.95 -11.21 8.18
N ALA A 88 -4.31 -11.63 7.09
CA ALA A 88 -2.98 -11.14 6.75
C ALA A 88 -3.05 -9.74 6.10
N ALA A 89 -2.28 -8.81 6.63
CA ALA A 89 -2.00 -7.53 6.00
C ALA A 89 -1.43 -7.72 4.58
N PRO A 90 -1.96 -7.03 3.55
CA PRO A 90 -1.36 -7.01 2.23
C PRO A 90 0.00 -6.29 2.31
N ARG A 91 1.08 -7.00 1.98
CA ARG A 91 2.42 -6.42 1.85
C ARG A 91 2.74 -6.19 0.38
N PHE A 92 3.14 -4.97 0.05
CA PHE A 92 3.59 -4.61 -1.30
C PHE A 92 5.08 -4.89 -1.49
N GLY A 93 5.82 -5.01 -0.38
CA GLY A 93 7.24 -5.34 -0.40
C GLY A 93 8.09 -4.18 -0.91
N THR A 94 9.33 -4.48 -1.30
CA THR A 94 10.22 -3.47 -1.88
C THR A 94 9.79 -3.17 -3.31
N GLN A 95 9.74 -1.89 -3.68
CA GLN A 95 9.42 -1.38 -5.00
C GLN A 95 10.48 -0.35 -5.42
N VAL A 96 10.61 -0.14 -6.74
CA VAL A 96 11.52 0.85 -7.30
C VAL A 96 10.87 2.24 -7.23
N SER A 97 11.65 3.25 -6.82
CA SER A 97 11.30 4.67 -6.89
C SER A 97 10.69 5.04 -8.24
N GLY A 98 9.52 5.69 -8.29
CA GLY A 98 8.86 6.07 -9.54
C GLY A 98 8.48 4.90 -10.46
N GLY A 99 8.44 3.67 -9.94
CA GLY A 99 8.03 2.48 -10.67
C GLY A 99 6.53 2.45 -11.00
N SER A 100 6.11 1.40 -11.72
CA SER A 100 4.70 1.21 -12.06
C SER A 100 3.84 0.83 -10.85
N PRO A 101 2.55 1.23 -10.80
CA PRO A 101 1.65 0.84 -9.72
C PRO A 101 1.52 -0.67 -9.57
N VAL A 102 1.49 -1.13 -8.32
CA VAL A 102 1.30 -2.54 -7.96
C VAL A 102 -0.10 -2.72 -7.41
N LEU A 103 -0.82 -3.75 -7.87
CA LEU A 103 -2.20 -4.06 -7.46
C LEU A 103 -2.26 -5.37 -6.67
N ARG A 104 -3.02 -5.38 -5.57
CA ARG A 104 -3.31 -6.58 -4.77
C ARG A 104 -4.81 -6.77 -4.65
N ARG A 105 -5.30 -7.95 -5.02
CA ARG A 105 -6.70 -8.36 -4.82
C ARG A 105 -6.89 -8.92 -3.42
N VAL A 106 -7.87 -8.40 -2.70
CA VAL A 106 -8.23 -8.79 -1.34
C VAL A 106 -9.68 -9.23 -1.31
N ARG A 107 -9.95 -10.43 -0.79
CA ARG A 107 -11.30 -10.95 -0.63
C ARG A 107 -11.85 -10.63 0.74
N LEU A 108 -13.01 -9.98 0.77
CA LEU A 108 -13.84 -9.73 1.95
C LEU A 108 -14.82 -10.87 2.07
N ASN A 109 -14.88 -11.51 3.24
CA ASN A 109 -15.85 -12.55 3.52
C ASN A 109 -16.82 -12.08 4.61
N ASN A 110 -18.12 -12.22 4.34
CA ASN A 110 -19.18 -11.85 5.26
C ASN A 110 -19.88 -13.13 5.76
N PRO A 111 -19.54 -13.62 6.97
CA PRO A 111 -20.18 -14.81 7.54
C PRO A 111 -21.58 -14.52 8.12
N THR A 112 -22.02 -13.26 8.08
CA THR A 112 -23.27 -12.82 8.70
C THR A 112 -24.46 -13.03 7.75
N PRO A 113 -25.71 -13.02 8.26
CA PRO A 113 -26.89 -13.26 7.42
C PRO A 113 -27.33 -12.04 6.59
N PHE A 114 -26.73 -10.87 6.80
CA PHE A 114 -27.13 -9.62 6.14
C PHE A 114 -26.02 -9.06 5.28
N ASP A 115 -26.43 -8.32 4.25
CA ASP A 115 -25.52 -7.54 3.43
C ASP A 115 -24.88 -6.42 4.26
N ILE A 116 -23.56 -6.31 4.20
CA ILE A 116 -22.81 -5.27 4.90
C ILE A 116 -22.15 -4.38 3.85
N ARG A 117 -22.50 -3.10 3.86
CA ARG A 117 -21.76 -2.10 3.09
C ARG A 117 -20.49 -1.72 3.83
N VAL A 118 -19.38 -1.66 3.11
CA VAL A 118 -18.09 -1.23 3.60
C VAL A 118 -17.67 0.03 2.85
N ASP A 119 -17.38 1.06 3.62
CA ASP A 119 -16.91 2.37 3.19
C ASP A 119 -15.43 2.51 3.57
N TRP A 120 -14.56 2.74 2.58
CA TRP A 120 -13.11 2.69 2.75
C TRP A 120 -12.47 4.07 2.88
N GLU A 121 -11.61 4.21 3.88
CA GLU A 121 -10.74 5.37 4.11
C GLU A 121 -9.30 4.89 4.26
N ILE A 122 -8.33 5.70 3.82
CA ILE A 122 -6.90 5.38 3.85
C ILE A 122 -6.17 6.51 4.57
N TYR A 123 -5.29 6.12 5.47
CA TYR A 123 -4.50 7.01 6.30
C TYR A 123 -3.01 6.66 6.17
N ASN A 124 -2.22 7.59 5.65
CA ASN A 124 -0.76 7.44 5.64
C ASN A 124 -0.21 7.64 7.05
N GLN A 125 0.76 6.83 7.44
CA GLN A 125 1.49 6.98 8.69
C GLN A 125 2.75 7.77 8.43
N GLU A 126 2.81 8.99 8.97
CA GLU A 126 3.99 9.84 8.92
C GLU A 126 4.81 9.65 10.21
N PRO A 127 6.15 9.49 10.12
CA PRO A 127 6.98 9.18 11.29
C PRO A 127 7.00 10.31 12.34
N ASP A 128 6.78 11.56 11.92
CA ASP A 128 6.81 12.74 12.78
C ASP A 128 5.40 13.23 13.20
N ASP A 129 4.39 12.38 13.06
CA ASP A 129 3.01 12.72 13.43
C ASP A 129 2.73 12.50 14.92
N GLU A 130 2.80 13.58 15.70
CA GLU A 130 2.54 13.56 17.14
C GLU A 130 1.04 13.70 17.50
N LYS A 131 0.14 13.75 16.50
CA LYS A 131 -1.28 13.96 16.75
C LYS A 131 -1.91 12.72 17.38
N LEU A 132 -2.62 12.91 18.51
CA LEU A 132 -3.25 11.80 19.25
C LEU A 132 -4.73 11.61 18.91
N VAL A 133 -5.43 12.68 18.55
CA VAL A 133 -6.90 12.70 18.46
C VAL A 133 -7.35 13.56 17.29
N ASP A 134 -8.36 13.08 16.57
CA ASP A 134 -9.09 13.83 15.54
C ASP A 134 -10.45 14.31 16.05
N LEU A 135 -10.77 15.56 15.74
CA LEU A 135 -12.12 16.12 15.86
C LEU A 135 -12.74 16.20 14.46
N LEU A 136 -13.73 15.36 14.20
CA LEU A 136 -14.47 15.35 12.95
C LEU A 136 -15.78 16.11 13.12
N VAL A 137 -16.04 17.05 12.21
CA VAL A 137 -17.34 17.73 12.09
C VAL A 137 -17.98 17.22 10.80
N LEU A 138 -19.04 16.43 10.97
CA LEU A 138 -19.71 15.72 9.90
C LEU A 138 -21.06 16.39 9.63
N PHE A 139 -21.31 16.70 8.36
CA PHE A 139 -22.56 17.28 7.92
C PHE A 139 -23.42 16.20 7.23
N GLY A 140 -24.55 15.85 7.85
CA GLY A 140 -25.41 14.76 7.40
C GLY A 140 -24.87 13.36 7.70
N ASP A 141 -25.21 12.38 6.84
CA ASP A 141 -24.70 11.01 6.94
C ASP A 141 -23.21 10.96 6.51
N PRO A 142 -22.28 10.47 7.37
CA PRO A 142 -20.87 10.35 7.01
C PRO A 142 -20.63 9.40 5.83
N PHE A 143 -21.49 8.39 5.66
CA PHE A 143 -21.33 7.36 4.63
C PHE A 143 -22.58 7.25 3.76
N PRO A 144 -22.89 8.25 2.93
CA PRO A 144 -24.04 8.18 2.05
C PRO A 144 -23.81 7.07 0.98
N PRO A 145 -24.86 6.31 0.61
CA PRO A 145 -24.76 5.36 -0.49
C PRO A 145 -24.30 6.07 -1.77
N MET A 146 -23.31 5.49 -2.45
CA MET A 146 -22.89 5.93 -3.77
C MET A 146 -23.68 5.19 -4.85
N ASP A 147 -24.03 5.90 -5.91
CA ASP A 147 -24.60 5.29 -7.11
C ASP A 147 -23.53 4.51 -7.90
N THR A 148 -23.96 3.79 -8.93
CA THR A 148 -23.08 2.98 -9.80
C THR A 148 -22.00 3.79 -10.52
N ALA A 149 -22.09 5.12 -10.54
CA ALA A 149 -21.11 6.04 -11.13
C ALA A 149 -20.16 6.65 -10.08
N GLY A 150 -20.29 6.29 -8.79
CA GLY A 150 -19.47 6.84 -7.70
C GLY A 150 -19.92 8.23 -7.23
N ASN A 151 -21.09 8.70 -7.66
CA ASN A 151 -21.70 9.93 -7.16
C ASN A 151 -22.56 9.63 -5.94
N LYS A 152 -22.71 10.58 -5.01
CA LYS A 152 -23.64 10.44 -3.89
C LYS A 152 -25.04 10.22 -4.45
N ALA A 153 -25.70 9.11 -4.11
CA ALA A 153 -27.10 8.92 -4.45
C ALA A 153 -27.88 10.10 -3.84
N ALA A 154 -28.62 10.84 -4.68
CA ALA A 154 -29.24 12.09 -4.28
C ALA A 154 -30.23 11.86 -3.11
N SER A 155 -29.82 12.23 -1.90
CA SER A 155 -30.74 12.61 -0.84
C SER A 155 -31.19 14.04 -1.14
N SER A 156 -32.49 14.26 -1.24
CA SER A 156 -33.09 15.57 -1.49
C SER A 156 -32.77 16.54 -0.34
N GLY A 157 -31.70 17.31 -0.47
CA GLY A 157 -31.34 18.36 0.50
C GLY A 157 -29.92 18.90 0.40
N SER A 158 -29.72 19.88 -0.48
CA SER A 158 -28.73 20.99 -0.43
C SER A 158 -27.25 20.72 -0.08
N THR A 159 -26.42 20.79 -1.13
CA THR A 159 -25.19 21.60 -1.33
C THR A 159 -23.97 21.53 -0.39
N SER A 160 -22.84 21.20 -1.05
CA SER A 160 -21.43 21.46 -0.72
C SER A 160 -20.70 20.43 0.16
N LYS A 161 -19.74 19.74 -0.46
CA LYS A 161 -18.75 18.86 0.16
C LYS A 161 -17.65 19.73 0.77
N SER A 162 -17.39 19.58 2.06
CA SER A 162 -16.05 19.77 2.63
C SER A 162 -16.02 19.14 4.02
N GLU A 163 -15.27 18.05 4.16
CA GLU A 163 -14.70 17.73 5.47
C GLU A 163 -13.64 18.80 5.76
N VAL A 164 -13.82 19.56 6.83
CA VAL A 164 -12.82 20.52 7.29
C VAL A 164 -12.21 19.94 8.56
N VAL A 165 -10.99 19.41 8.44
CA VAL A 165 -10.14 19.14 9.59
C VAL A 165 -9.62 20.49 10.07
N LEU A 166 -10.20 21.04 11.13
CA LEU A 166 -9.67 22.27 11.74
C LEU A 166 -8.34 21.94 12.42
N LYS A 167 -7.24 22.44 11.86
CA LYS A 167 -5.95 22.55 12.58
C LYS A 167 -6.12 23.65 13.62
N LEU A 168 -6.25 23.27 14.89
CA LEU A 168 -6.13 24.21 16.00
C LEU A 168 -4.65 24.36 16.34
N ASP A 169 -4.06 25.51 15.99
CA ASP A 169 -2.73 25.90 16.43
C ASP A 169 -2.74 26.13 17.95
N PRO A 170 -1.84 25.50 18.74
CA PRO A 170 -1.76 25.72 20.19
C PRO A 170 -1.35 27.15 20.59
N ALA A 171 -0.88 27.95 19.63
CA ALA A 171 -0.27 29.26 19.88
C ALA A 171 -1.28 30.43 20.01
N ALA A 172 -2.58 30.19 19.84
CA ALA A 172 -3.61 31.22 19.90
C ALA A 172 -4.59 31.03 21.08
N ILE A 173 -4.06 30.89 22.29
CA ILE A 173 -4.84 31.09 23.52
C ILE A 173 -4.44 32.45 24.09
N PRO A 174 -5.33 33.46 24.12
CA PRO A 174 -5.05 34.70 24.84
C PRO A 174 -4.87 34.38 26.32
N GLN A 175 -3.68 34.66 26.84
CA GLN A 175 -3.41 34.60 28.28
C GLN A 175 -4.26 35.67 28.99
N GLN A 176 -5.24 35.23 29.76
CA GLN A 176 -5.83 36.02 30.83
C GLN A 176 -5.76 35.21 32.13
N ASP A 177 -5.29 35.91 33.16
CA ASP A 177 -4.80 35.39 34.43
C ASP A 177 -5.78 34.53 35.25
N PRO A 178 -5.26 33.69 36.17
CA PRO A 178 -6.03 32.69 36.88
C PRO A 178 -6.52 33.25 38.22
N THR A 179 -7.83 33.41 38.38
CA THR A 179 -8.48 33.34 39.69
C THR A 179 -9.99 33.18 39.54
N CYS A 180 -10.48 31.95 39.70
CA CYS A 180 -11.73 31.69 40.42
C CYS A 180 -11.89 30.18 40.65
N THR A 181 -11.68 29.82 41.91
CA THR A 181 -11.97 28.54 42.56
C THR A 181 -13.45 28.18 42.39
N TYR A 182 -13.76 27.19 41.55
CA TYR A 182 -15.01 26.43 41.63
C TYR A 182 -14.76 25.00 41.12
N PHE A 183 -14.05 24.20 41.91
CA PHE A 183 -14.14 22.75 41.81
C PHE A 183 -15.50 22.31 42.35
N LYS A 184 -16.48 22.15 41.45
CA LYS A 184 -17.64 21.29 41.72
C LYS A 184 -17.42 19.98 40.96
N GLU A 185 -17.17 18.93 41.73
CA GLU A 185 -17.21 17.54 41.31
C GLU A 185 -18.51 17.29 40.52
N PHE A 186 -18.40 17.09 39.20
CA PHE A 186 -19.50 16.53 38.42
C PHE A 186 -19.52 15.02 38.59
N ARG A 187 -20.07 14.58 39.73
CA ARG A 187 -20.60 13.23 39.88
C ARG A 187 -21.95 13.20 39.15
N SER A 188 -21.95 12.90 37.86
CA SER A 188 -23.19 12.75 37.10
C SER A 188 -23.87 11.45 37.50
N ASN A 189 -24.89 11.61 38.36
CA ASN A 189 -25.88 10.60 38.64
C ASN A 189 -26.51 10.12 37.32
N PHE A 190 -26.36 8.83 37.01
CA PHE A 190 -27.19 8.14 36.01
C PHE A 190 -28.66 8.21 36.45
N ARG A 191 -29.36 9.26 36.01
CA ARG A 191 -30.82 9.30 36.06
C ARG A 191 -31.34 8.42 34.94
N LYS A 192 -32.17 7.44 35.31
CA LYS A 192 -33.06 6.69 34.41
C LYS A 192 -33.72 7.67 33.44
N ALA A 193 -33.30 7.65 32.19
CA ALA A 193 -34.02 8.28 31.10
C ALA A 193 -35.17 7.34 30.73
N SER A 194 -36.39 7.79 31.00
CA SER A 194 -37.62 7.21 30.47
C SER A 194 -37.55 7.12 28.96
N LEU A 195 -37.91 5.94 28.42
CA LEU A 195 -38.12 5.69 27.00
C LEU A 195 -39.14 6.69 26.47
N SER A 196 -38.65 7.74 25.81
CA SER A 196 -39.44 8.55 24.90
C SER A 196 -38.92 8.27 23.51
N GLN A 197 -39.87 7.96 22.61
CA GLN A 197 -39.68 7.76 21.18
C GLN A 197 -38.85 8.91 20.60
N GLU A 198 -37.55 8.70 20.42
CA GLU A 198 -36.74 9.57 19.56
C GLU A 198 -37.16 9.30 18.12
N SER A 199 -38.17 10.05 17.67
CA SER A 199 -38.32 10.37 16.26
C SER A 199 -36.96 10.84 15.74
N ALA A 200 -36.51 10.22 14.64
CA ALA A 200 -35.22 10.47 14.03
C ALA A 200 -35.07 11.97 13.71
N ARG A 201 -34.44 12.71 14.63
CA ARG A 201 -33.91 14.03 14.32
C ARG A 201 -32.78 13.79 13.34
N GLU A 202 -32.94 14.24 12.10
CA GLU A 202 -31.84 14.29 11.15
C GLU A 202 -30.71 15.06 11.80
N LYS A 203 -29.64 14.34 12.19
CA LYS A 203 -28.44 14.95 12.76
C LYS A 203 -27.76 15.70 11.61
N ASN A 204 -28.17 16.94 11.39
CA ASN A 204 -27.63 17.78 10.31
C ASN A 204 -26.13 18.06 10.51
N ILE A 205 -25.68 18.08 11.76
CA ILE A 205 -24.28 18.23 12.15
C ILE A 205 -24.01 17.23 13.27
N SER A 206 -22.96 16.44 13.13
CA SER A 206 -22.44 15.58 14.20
C SER A 206 -20.96 15.86 14.42
N VAL A 207 -20.54 15.81 15.68
CA VAL A 207 -19.15 16.06 16.07
C VAL A 207 -18.63 14.80 16.74
N LEU A 208 -17.54 14.25 16.21
CA LEU A 208 -16.94 13.01 16.68
C LEU A 208 -15.49 13.25 17.09
N ILE A 209 -15.13 12.77 18.27
CA ILE A 209 -13.75 12.72 18.75
C ILE A 209 -13.30 11.27 18.63
N ARG A 210 -12.18 11.02 17.95
CA ARG A 210 -11.61 9.67 17.77
C ARG A 210 -10.08 9.67 17.85
N PRO A 211 -9.43 8.53 18.12
CA PRO A 211 -7.98 8.42 18.00
C PRO A 211 -7.53 8.86 16.61
N HIS A 212 -6.36 9.51 16.54
CA HIS A 212 -5.76 9.85 15.27
C HIS A 212 -5.19 8.59 14.61
N GLU A 213 -5.57 8.34 13.36
CA GLU A 213 -5.23 7.12 12.62
C GLU A 213 -4.16 7.35 11.54
N GLY A 214 -3.69 8.60 11.41
CA GLY A 214 -2.76 9.08 10.38
C GLY A 214 -3.39 10.16 9.49
N VAL A 215 -2.67 10.55 8.45
CA VAL A 215 -3.08 11.61 7.53
C VAL A 215 -3.95 11.02 6.41
N PRO A 216 -5.21 11.49 6.22
CA PRO A 216 -6.06 11.02 5.13
C PRO A 216 -5.38 11.23 3.77
N ALA A 217 -5.28 10.17 2.97
CA ALA A 217 -4.56 10.25 1.70
C ALA A 217 -5.11 9.31 0.62
N ASP A 218 -4.97 9.75 -0.63
CA ASP A 218 -5.30 8.97 -1.84
C ASP A 218 -4.06 8.47 -2.60
N SER A 219 -2.87 8.75 -2.05
CA SER A 219 -1.55 8.40 -2.57
C SER A 219 -0.57 8.24 -1.41
N PRO A 220 0.36 7.27 -1.45
CA PRO A 220 0.63 6.35 -2.56
C PRO A 220 -0.34 5.17 -2.64
N TYR A 221 -1.16 4.97 -1.63
CA TYR A 221 -2.15 3.89 -1.59
C TYR A 221 -3.52 4.34 -2.06
N SER A 222 -4.21 3.47 -2.80
CA SER A 222 -5.62 3.66 -3.14
C SER A 222 -6.37 2.34 -3.14
N ILE A 223 -7.68 2.39 -2.87
CA ILE A 223 -8.56 1.21 -2.86
C ILE A 223 -9.72 1.40 -3.83
N THR A 224 -10.05 0.34 -4.56
CA THR A 224 -11.13 0.34 -5.55
C THR A 224 -11.98 -0.94 -5.42
N PRO A 225 -13.32 -0.81 -5.34
CA PRO A 225 -14.08 0.44 -5.19
C PRO A 225 -13.95 1.03 -3.76
N ARG A 226 -14.21 2.34 -3.60
CA ARG A 226 -14.23 3.01 -2.27
C ARG A 226 -15.42 2.63 -1.40
N GLN A 227 -16.50 2.14 -2.00
CA GLN A 227 -17.65 1.61 -1.31
C GLN A 227 -18.07 0.29 -1.96
N ILE A 228 -18.37 -0.71 -1.15
CA ILE A 228 -18.77 -2.03 -1.65
C ILE A 228 -19.78 -2.68 -0.71
N VAL A 229 -20.76 -3.40 -1.27
CA VAL A 229 -21.67 -4.25 -0.50
C VAL A 229 -21.14 -5.67 -0.52
N VAL A 230 -20.86 -6.23 0.66
CA VAL A 230 -20.46 -7.63 0.84
C VAL A 230 -21.71 -8.44 1.22
N PRO A 231 -22.16 -9.37 0.35
CA PRO A 231 -23.43 -10.04 0.55
C PRO A 231 -23.40 -10.96 1.78
N GLY A 232 -24.52 -11.08 2.48
CA GLY A 232 -24.68 -11.99 3.61
C GLY A 232 -24.36 -13.43 3.22
N GLY A 233 -23.52 -14.10 4.02
CA GLY A 233 -23.03 -15.46 3.75
C GLY A 233 -22.10 -15.58 2.53
N GLY A 234 -21.71 -14.46 1.93
CA GLY A 234 -20.93 -14.42 0.70
C GLY A 234 -19.59 -13.68 0.82
N SER A 235 -19.05 -13.30 -0.33
CA SER A 235 -17.77 -12.61 -0.43
C SER A 235 -17.73 -11.62 -1.58
N SER A 236 -16.89 -10.60 -1.45
CA SER A 236 -16.62 -9.61 -2.50
C SER A 236 -15.13 -9.31 -2.56
N ASP A 237 -14.64 -8.95 -3.74
CA ASP A 237 -13.22 -8.64 -3.94
C ASP A 237 -13.03 -7.12 -4.05
N VAL A 238 -12.00 -6.60 -3.37
CA VAL A 238 -11.51 -5.21 -3.50
C VAL A 238 -10.06 -5.23 -3.96
N TYR A 239 -9.61 -4.14 -4.58
CA TYR A 239 -8.25 -4.00 -5.05
C TYR A 239 -7.57 -2.85 -4.33
N ILE A 240 -6.44 -3.14 -3.70
CA ILE A 240 -5.57 -2.14 -3.08
C ILE A 240 -4.37 -1.95 -4.02
N SER A 241 -4.12 -0.72 -4.45
CA SER A 241 -2.96 -0.37 -5.24
C SER A 241 -1.97 0.46 -4.43
N PHE A 242 -0.70 0.31 -4.78
CA PHE A 242 0.40 1.14 -4.33
C PHE A 242 1.09 1.75 -5.56
N THR A 243 1.16 3.07 -5.62
CA THR A 243 1.85 3.83 -6.65
C THR A 243 3.18 4.32 -6.09
N PRO A 244 4.33 3.75 -6.52
CA PRO A 244 5.63 4.16 -6.03
C PRO A 244 5.90 5.65 -6.25
N LEU A 245 6.18 6.38 -5.16
CA LEU A 245 6.60 7.77 -5.22
C LEU A 245 8.02 7.87 -5.79
N VAL A 246 8.38 9.06 -6.30
CA VAL A 246 9.75 9.37 -6.67
C VAL A 246 10.51 9.78 -5.41
N LEU A 247 11.42 8.93 -4.96
CA LEU A 247 12.35 9.23 -3.86
C LEU A 247 13.30 10.38 -4.25
N PRO A 248 13.55 11.34 -3.34
CA PRO A 248 14.66 12.27 -3.46
C PRO A 248 16.01 11.54 -3.49
N ASP A 249 17.00 12.08 -4.19
CA ASP A 249 18.35 11.48 -4.29
C ASP A 249 19.09 11.39 -2.94
N THR A 250 18.64 12.13 -1.92
CA THR A 250 19.22 12.11 -0.58
C THR A 250 18.80 10.90 0.25
N GLU A 251 17.70 10.24 -0.09
CA GLU A 251 17.12 9.14 0.70
C GLU A 251 17.42 7.79 0.05
N ALA A 252 18.18 6.92 0.71
CA ALA A 252 18.44 5.59 0.16
C ALA A 252 17.20 4.67 0.16
N GLU A 253 16.28 4.91 1.09
CA GLU A 253 15.10 4.08 1.32
C GLU A 253 13.99 4.89 2.02
N LEU A 254 12.74 4.65 1.61
CA LEU A 254 11.55 5.23 2.24
C LEU A 254 10.54 4.11 2.57
N SER A 255 10.14 4.02 3.84
CA SER A 255 9.02 3.18 4.26
C SER A 255 7.72 3.94 4.02
N CYS A 256 6.78 3.31 3.33
CA CYS A 256 5.44 3.83 3.14
C CYS A 256 4.46 2.97 3.94
N ASP A 257 4.15 3.39 5.15
CA ASP A 257 3.18 2.71 6.02
C ASP A 257 1.82 3.41 5.95
N ALA A 258 0.75 2.63 5.88
CA ALA A 258 -0.60 3.18 5.90
C ALA A 258 -1.61 2.22 6.55
N LEU A 259 -2.69 2.81 7.05
CA LEU A 259 -3.83 2.12 7.61
C LEU A 259 -5.05 2.33 6.72
N VAL A 260 -5.63 1.22 6.27
CA VAL A 260 -6.90 1.21 5.53
C VAL A 260 -8.01 0.81 6.49
N LEU A 261 -9.02 1.67 6.63
CA LEU A 261 -10.18 1.48 7.49
C LEU A 261 -11.43 1.21 6.65
N GLY A 262 -12.14 0.12 6.96
CA GLY A 262 -13.43 -0.21 6.37
C GLY A 262 -14.56 0.01 7.39
N PHE A 263 -15.32 1.09 7.24
CA PHE A 263 -16.47 1.39 8.08
C PHE A 263 -17.69 0.64 7.59
N MET A 264 -18.42 0.01 8.51
CA MET A 264 -19.52 -0.88 8.14
C MET A 264 -20.87 -0.21 8.34
N SER A 265 -21.72 -0.34 7.33
CA SER A 265 -23.09 0.14 7.33
C SER A 265 -24.04 -0.99 6.95
N LEU A 266 -25.15 -1.12 7.68
CA LEU A 266 -26.25 -2.02 7.33
C LEU A 266 -27.32 -1.20 6.64
N ASP A 267 -27.56 -1.35 5.35
CA ASP A 267 -28.58 -0.52 4.68
C ASP A 267 -30.01 -1.00 4.95
N ASP A 268 -30.18 -2.29 5.23
CA ASP A 268 -31.47 -2.84 5.64
C ASP A 268 -31.83 -2.42 7.07
N LYS A 269 -33.00 -1.77 7.21
CA LYS A 269 -33.55 -1.36 8.52
C LYS A 269 -33.82 -2.55 9.44
N LEU A 270 -34.23 -3.69 8.89
CA LEU A 270 -34.47 -4.92 9.66
C LEU A 270 -33.16 -5.51 10.19
N ALA A 271 -32.06 -5.28 9.47
CA ALA A 271 -30.72 -5.65 9.91
C ALA A 271 -30.21 -4.71 11.01
N ARG A 272 -30.59 -3.42 11.02
CA ARG A 272 -30.11 -2.46 12.04
C ARG A 272 -30.72 -2.68 13.41
N THR A 273 -32.03 -2.91 13.48
CA THR A 273 -32.74 -2.96 14.76
C THR A 273 -33.84 -4.00 14.78
N VAL A 274 -33.97 -4.63 15.95
CA VAL A 274 -35.19 -5.35 16.33
C VAL A 274 -35.80 -4.54 17.47
N PRO A 275 -37.05 -4.05 17.35
CA PRO A 275 -37.64 -3.16 18.34
C PRO A 275 -37.48 -3.69 19.77
N ASN A 276 -36.92 -2.85 20.65
CA ASN A 276 -36.69 -3.13 22.07
C ASN A 276 -35.79 -4.34 22.39
N LYS A 277 -35.11 -4.93 21.40
CA LYS A 277 -34.28 -6.13 21.60
C LYS A 277 -32.87 -6.00 21.04
N VAL A 278 -32.71 -5.39 19.88
CA VAL A 278 -31.42 -5.35 19.19
C VAL A 278 -31.14 -3.96 18.67
N HIS A 279 -29.95 -3.46 19.00
CA HIS A 279 -29.39 -2.23 18.46
C HIS A 279 -28.02 -2.52 17.86
N ARG A 280 -27.82 -2.16 16.58
CA ARG A 280 -26.53 -2.28 15.90
C ARG A 280 -26.00 -0.92 15.53
N THR A 281 -24.78 -0.64 15.96
CA THR A 281 -24.04 0.55 15.56
C THR A 281 -23.60 0.43 14.10
N HIS A 282 -23.42 1.57 13.44
CA HIS A 282 -23.00 1.65 12.04
C HIS A 282 -22.10 2.86 11.80
N GLY A 283 -21.39 2.88 10.67
CA GLY A 283 -20.45 3.94 10.33
C GLY A 283 -19.36 4.07 11.40
N HIS A 284 -19.11 5.30 11.86
CA HIS A 284 -18.09 5.57 12.87
C HIS A 284 -18.44 5.04 14.29
N GLU A 285 -19.70 4.70 14.57
CA GLU A 285 -20.10 4.12 15.86
C GLU A 285 -19.78 2.60 15.93
N ALA A 286 -19.51 1.97 14.78
CA ALA A 286 -19.06 0.58 14.70
C ALA A 286 -17.53 0.50 14.60
N PRO A 287 -16.87 -0.46 15.28
CA PRO A 287 -15.44 -0.68 15.10
C PRO A 287 -15.11 -1.01 13.63
N PRO A 288 -14.22 -0.26 12.97
CA PRO A 288 -13.93 -0.49 11.56
C PRO A 288 -13.09 -1.75 11.36
N LEU A 289 -13.16 -2.30 10.15
CA LEU A 289 -12.17 -3.26 9.68
C LEU A 289 -10.83 -2.55 9.50
N ARG A 290 -9.78 -3.02 10.17
CA ARG A 290 -8.45 -2.41 10.12
C ARG A 290 -7.50 -3.25 9.28
N VAL A 291 -6.84 -2.62 8.31
CA VAL A 291 -5.86 -3.28 7.43
C VAL A 291 -4.59 -2.45 7.38
N HIS A 292 -3.49 -3.01 7.89
CA HIS A 292 -2.18 -2.41 7.73
C HIS A 292 -1.64 -2.72 6.33
N VAL A 293 -1.08 -1.73 5.66
CA VAL A 293 -0.37 -1.90 4.38
C VAL A 293 1.00 -1.27 4.48
N GLU A 294 1.97 -1.93 3.87
CA GLU A 294 3.39 -1.57 3.98
C GLU A 294 4.07 -1.82 2.63
N ALA A 295 4.91 -0.86 2.24
CA ALA A 295 5.76 -0.89 1.07
C ALA A 295 7.08 -0.19 1.39
N VAL A 296 8.15 -0.61 0.73
CA VAL A 296 9.47 0.02 0.87
C VAL A 296 9.91 0.49 -0.50
N LEU A 297 10.32 1.75 -0.63
CA LEU A 297 10.85 2.31 -1.87
C LEU A 297 12.37 2.36 -1.81
N ARG A 298 13.03 2.03 -2.92
CA ARG A 298 14.49 2.19 -3.11
C ARG A 298 14.81 2.65 -4.53
N HIS A 299 15.94 3.33 -4.69
CA HIS A 299 16.47 3.66 -6.02
C HIS A 299 16.88 2.40 -6.79
N PRO A 300 16.71 2.38 -8.12
CA PRO A 300 17.19 1.30 -8.96
C PRO A 300 18.70 1.45 -9.18
N LEU A 301 19.52 1.08 -8.19
CA LEU A 301 20.97 1.17 -8.31
C LEU A 301 21.59 -0.20 -8.64
N LEU A 302 22.45 -0.22 -9.65
CA LEU A 302 23.30 -1.37 -9.96
C LEU A 302 24.69 -1.14 -9.35
N GLU A 303 25.22 -2.16 -8.70
CA GLU A 303 26.61 -2.14 -8.27
C GLU A 303 27.51 -2.37 -9.49
N VAL A 304 28.51 -1.50 -9.66
CA VAL A 304 29.45 -1.55 -10.78
C VAL A 304 30.82 -1.94 -10.25
N GLU A 305 31.30 -3.11 -10.64
CA GLU A 305 32.65 -3.59 -10.35
C GLU A 305 33.49 -3.51 -11.63
N THR A 306 34.65 -2.88 -11.56
CA THR A 306 35.65 -2.85 -12.64
C THR A 306 36.83 -3.75 -12.30
N ASP A 307 37.47 -4.33 -13.32
CA ASP A 307 38.65 -5.21 -13.11
C ASP A 307 39.84 -4.52 -12.41
N HIS A 308 39.86 -3.18 -12.39
CA HIS A 308 40.94 -2.37 -11.83
C HIS A 308 40.39 -1.28 -10.89
N ASP A 309 41.10 -0.99 -9.80
CA ASP A 309 40.73 0.01 -8.78
C ASP A 309 40.70 1.45 -9.30
N ARG A 310 41.31 1.72 -10.46
CA ARG A 310 41.39 3.06 -11.08
C ARG A 310 40.22 3.34 -12.05
N GLY A 311 39.19 2.51 -12.02
CA GLY A 311 38.12 2.52 -13.02
C GLY A 311 38.57 1.92 -14.35
N MET A 312 37.76 2.13 -15.39
CA MET A 312 37.99 1.55 -16.71
C MET A 312 38.85 2.48 -17.58
N VAL A 313 40.14 2.18 -17.68
CA VAL A 313 41.12 3.00 -18.42
C VAL A 313 41.78 2.19 -19.52
N PHE A 314 41.67 2.65 -20.76
CA PHE A 314 42.27 2.03 -21.93
C PHE A 314 43.58 2.71 -22.30
N TYR A 315 44.63 1.91 -22.55
CA TYR A 315 45.92 2.40 -23.05
C TYR A 315 46.18 1.78 -24.41
N SER A 316 46.20 2.59 -25.47
CA SER A 316 46.57 2.17 -26.81
C SER A 316 47.63 3.10 -27.37
N VAL A 317 48.47 2.56 -28.26
CA VAL A 317 49.51 3.29 -28.98
C VAL A 317 49.27 3.20 -30.48
N ALA A 318 49.68 4.22 -31.23
CA ALA A 318 49.47 4.23 -32.69
C ALA A 318 50.13 3.04 -33.41
N SER A 319 51.19 2.46 -32.83
CA SER A 319 51.84 1.25 -33.35
C SER A 319 50.95 0.00 -33.29
N ASP A 320 49.86 0.01 -32.51
CA ASP A 320 48.90 -1.11 -32.45
C ASP A 320 48.18 -1.32 -33.80
N LEU A 321 48.18 -0.31 -34.68
CA LEU A 321 47.68 -0.42 -36.04
C LEU A 321 48.66 -1.08 -37.02
N LEU A 322 49.90 -1.36 -36.60
CA LEU A 322 50.88 -2.04 -37.44
C LEU A 322 50.80 -3.55 -37.20
N PRO A 323 50.51 -4.37 -38.24
CA PRO A 323 50.47 -5.81 -38.06
C PRO A 323 51.88 -6.37 -37.79
N ALA A 324 51.94 -7.45 -37.00
CA ALA A 324 53.19 -8.15 -36.71
C ALA A 324 53.91 -8.69 -37.96
N ARG A 325 53.20 -8.82 -39.09
CA ARG A 325 53.75 -9.20 -40.40
C ARG A 325 53.68 -8.00 -41.36
N PRO A 326 54.81 -7.45 -41.84
CA PRO A 326 54.85 -6.23 -42.64
C PRO A 326 54.07 -6.27 -43.97
N LEU A 327 53.76 -7.47 -44.48
CA LEU A 327 53.12 -7.68 -45.79
C LEU A 327 51.60 -7.43 -45.80
N HIS A 328 50.98 -7.18 -44.64
CA HIS A 328 49.51 -7.04 -44.53
C HIS A 328 48.98 -5.59 -44.52
N GLY A 329 49.83 -4.58 -44.73
CA GLY A 329 49.41 -3.17 -44.71
C GLY A 329 49.00 -2.68 -43.32
N VAL A 330 48.63 -1.40 -43.18
CA VAL A 330 48.20 -0.83 -41.88
C VAL A 330 46.78 -1.33 -41.55
N LEU A 331 46.55 -1.77 -40.32
CA LEU A 331 45.23 -2.18 -39.84
C LEU A 331 44.27 -0.98 -39.84
N THR A 332 42.99 -1.23 -40.15
CA THR A 332 41.95 -0.18 -40.12
C THR A 332 41.47 0.11 -38.70
N ASP A 333 41.56 -0.88 -37.81
CA ASP A 333 41.08 -0.83 -36.45
C ASP A 333 41.90 -1.77 -35.55
N SER A 334 42.24 -1.31 -34.35
CA SER A 334 42.82 -2.11 -33.27
C SER A 334 41.99 -1.90 -32.01
N VAL A 335 41.52 -2.99 -31.42
CA VAL A 335 40.48 -2.95 -30.38
C VAL A 335 41.02 -3.46 -29.06
N ILE A 336 40.90 -2.64 -28.02
CA ILE A 336 41.17 -3.04 -26.64
C ILE A 336 39.82 -3.14 -25.92
N THR A 337 39.51 -4.31 -25.39
CA THR A 337 38.26 -4.55 -24.67
C THR A 337 38.53 -4.79 -23.19
N GLN A 338 37.81 -4.07 -22.33
CA GLN A 338 37.74 -4.32 -20.89
C GLN A 338 36.32 -4.67 -20.49
N SER A 339 36.17 -5.35 -19.36
CA SER A 339 34.86 -5.72 -18.85
C SER A 339 34.54 -5.00 -17.56
N LEU A 340 33.27 -4.67 -17.38
CA LEU A 340 32.71 -4.28 -16.09
C LEU A 340 31.60 -5.25 -15.73
N LYS A 341 31.43 -5.49 -14.44
CA LYS A 341 30.39 -6.36 -13.90
C LYS A 341 29.33 -5.48 -13.25
N LEU A 342 28.10 -5.64 -13.71
CA LEU A 342 26.92 -5.03 -13.10
C LEU A 342 26.25 -6.07 -12.21
N THR A 343 25.99 -5.73 -10.95
CA THR A 343 25.31 -6.61 -9.99
C THR A 343 24.03 -5.94 -9.48
N ASN A 344 22.90 -6.64 -9.53
CA ASN A 344 21.68 -6.17 -8.91
C ASN A 344 21.64 -6.56 -7.42
N CYS A 345 22.00 -5.62 -6.56
CA CYS A 345 21.96 -5.80 -5.10
C CYS A 345 20.60 -5.42 -4.48
N THR A 346 19.62 -5.02 -5.29
CA THR A 346 18.27 -4.70 -4.84
C THR A 346 17.42 -5.96 -4.64
N LYS A 347 16.28 -5.82 -3.94
CA LYS A 347 15.31 -6.91 -3.71
C LYS A 347 14.31 -7.08 -4.87
N VAL A 348 14.46 -6.32 -5.94
CA VAL A 348 13.53 -6.26 -7.09
C VAL A 348 14.26 -6.43 -8.42
N PRO A 349 13.60 -6.96 -9.46
CA PRO A 349 14.21 -6.99 -10.79
C PRO A 349 14.37 -5.57 -11.34
N LEU A 350 15.55 -5.27 -11.90
CA LEU A 350 15.85 -3.99 -12.52
C LEU A 350 15.85 -4.14 -14.03
N TYR A 351 15.09 -3.27 -14.70
CA TYR A 351 15.04 -3.17 -16.15
C TYR A 351 15.76 -1.90 -16.58
N PHE A 352 16.71 -2.01 -17.51
CA PHE A 352 17.57 -0.89 -17.88
C PHE A 352 18.11 -1.02 -19.29
N ARG A 353 18.64 0.09 -19.82
CA ARG A 353 19.41 0.15 -21.06
C ARG A 353 20.79 0.75 -20.79
N LEU A 354 21.75 0.37 -21.61
CA LEU A 354 23.15 0.80 -21.52
C LEU A 354 23.52 1.54 -22.80
N PHE A 355 24.07 2.73 -22.67
CA PHE A 355 24.55 3.50 -23.82
C PHE A 355 25.72 4.41 -23.43
N LEU A 356 26.44 4.91 -24.43
CA LEU A 356 27.47 5.92 -24.24
C LEU A 356 26.83 7.30 -24.40
N SER A 357 27.19 8.26 -23.53
CA SER A 357 26.66 9.65 -23.61
C SER A 357 26.94 10.36 -24.93
N THR A 358 27.95 9.95 -25.70
CA THR A 358 28.25 10.52 -27.03
C THR A 358 28.20 9.43 -28.11
N PRO A 359 27.76 9.76 -29.35
CA PRO A 359 27.68 8.81 -30.45
C PRO A 359 29.07 8.26 -30.83
N SER A 360 29.11 6.95 -31.10
CA SER A 360 30.29 6.07 -31.12
C SER A 360 31.38 6.40 -32.14
N THR A 361 32.50 6.93 -31.66
CA THR A 361 33.92 6.54 -31.84
C THR A 361 34.70 7.40 -30.84
N PRO A 362 35.74 6.92 -30.13
CA PRO A 362 36.40 5.62 -30.25
C PRO A 362 35.81 4.50 -29.37
N PHE A 363 34.75 4.75 -28.59
CA PHE A 363 34.20 3.74 -27.68
C PHE A 363 33.01 2.98 -28.26
N SER A 364 32.90 1.69 -27.92
CA SER A 364 31.73 0.87 -28.20
C SER A 364 31.33 0.01 -27.00
N LEU A 365 30.04 -0.31 -26.89
CA LEU A 365 29.49 -1.20 -25.88
C LEU A 365 29.02 -2.52 -26.50
N SER A 366 29.34 -3.62 -25.84
CA SER A 366 28.76 -4.93 -26.13
C SER A 366 28.42 -5.64 -24.82
N SER A 367 27.17 -6.07 -24.65
CA SER A 367 26.77 -6.90 -23.51
C SER A 367 26.96 -8.36 -23.87
N ALA A 368 27.62 -9.15 -23.02
CA ALA A 368 27.56 -10.61 -23.15
C ALA A 368 26.23 -11.09 -22.56
N ASP A 369 25.41 -11.74 -23.39
CA ASP A 369 24.06 -12.19 -23.05
C ASP A 369 24.02 -12.91 -21.68
N PRO A 370 23.09 -12.56 -20.77
CA PRO A 370 22.75 -13.46 -19.68
C PRO A 370 22.13 -14.70 -20.32
N LYS A 371 22.90 -15.79 -20.39
CA LYS A 371 22.38 -17.11 -20.75
C LYS A 371 21.09 -17.32 -19.95
N THR A 372 19.95 -17.47 -20.65
CA THR A 372 18.56 -17.71 -20.17
C THR A 372 17.60 -16.50 -20.09
N SER A 373 17.30 -15.87 -21.23
CA SER A 373 16.02 -15.16 -21.46
C SER A 373 15.16 -15.95 -22.45
N THR A 374 14.69 -17.13 -22.04
CA THR A 374 13.60 -17.84 -22.74
C THR A 374 12.50 -18.15 -21.75
N LYS A 375 11.27 -17.73 -22.11
CA LYS A 375 9.97 -17.74 -21.40
C LYS A 375 9.68 -16.37 -20.76
N THR A 376 8.89 -15.50 -21.40
CA THR A 376 7.45 -15.71 -21.62
C THR A 376 6.96 -15.26 -23.01
N SER A 377 5.86 -15.89 -23.38
CA SER A 377 5.14 -15.89 -24.65
C SER A 377 4.36 -14.61 -24.97
N HIS A 378 4.33 -14.28 -26.27
CA HIS A 378 3.35 -13.44 -26.98
C HIS A 378 3.31 -11.93 -26.67
N SER A 379 4.16 -11.16 -27.36
CA SER A 379 3.66 -10.18 -28.34
C SER A 379 4.78 -9.78 -29.31
N LYS A 380 4.71 -10.28 -30.55
CA LYS A 380 5.46 -9.67 -31.66
C LYS A 380 4.71 -8.41 -32.07
N LYS A 381 5.03 -7.30 -31.43
CA LYS A 381 4.91 -5.98 -32.05
C LYS A 381 6.32 -5.41 -32.05
N GLU A 382 6.93 -5.41 -33.22
CA GLU A 382 8.15 -4.65 -33.49
C GLU A 382 7.85 -3.17 -33.20
N GLU A 383 8.19 -2.72 -31.99
CA GLU A 383 8.35 -1.29 -31.72
C GLU A 383 9.67 -0.85 -32.36
N ARG A 384 9.49 -0.23 -33.51
CA ARG A 384 10.51 0.38 -34.35
C ARG A 384 11.34 1.38 -33.51
N GLY A 385 12.60 1.05 -33.23
CA GLY A 385 13.63 2.02 -32.82
C GLY A 385 14.09 2.03 -31.35
N ARG A 386 13.58 1.16 -30.46
CA ARG A 386 14.09 1.07 -29.07
C ARG A 386 15.19 0.01 -28.97
N GLN A 387 16.35 0.41 -28.42
CA GLN A 387 17.44 -0.52 -28.07
C GLN A 387 16.92 -1.64 -27.13
N PRO A 388 17.51 -2.86 -27.18
CA PRO A 388 17.09 -3.96 -26.33
C PRO A 388 17.21 -3.60 -24.85
N GLN A 389 16.14 -3.81 -24.09
CA GLN A 389 16.11 -3.57 -22.65
C GLN A 389 16.66 -4.81 -21.92
N HIS A 390 17.65 -4.60 -21.06
CA HIS A 390 18.23 -5.63 -20.20
C HIS A 390 17.41 -5.79 -18.92
N VAL A 391 17.43 -7.00 -18.34
CA VAL A 391 16.83 -7.31 -17.03
C VAL A 391 17.85 -8.02 -16.15
N LEU A 392 18.01 -7.54 -14.92
CA LEU A 392 18.78 -8.20 -13.88
C LEU A 392 17.86 -8.50 -12.70
N TYR A 393 17.69 -9.79 -12.36
CA TYR A 393 16.97 -10.18 -11.15
C TYR A 393 17.85 -9.98 -9.90
N PRO A 394 17.24 -9.94 -8.69
CA PRO A 394 18.00 -9.82 -7.46
C PRO A 394 19.18 -10.80 -7.37
N GLN A 395 20.34 -10.31 -6.98
CA GLN A 395 21.60 -11.04 -6.84
C GLN A 395 22.18 -11.60 -8.15
N GLN A 396 21.60 -11.28 -9.31
CA GLN A 396 22.21 -11.60 -10.60
C GLN A 396 23.25 -10.56 -10.99
N ASN A 397 24.20 -10.99 -11.81
CA ASN A 397 25.20 -10.13 -12.42
C ASN A 397 25.22 -10.28 -13.94
N MET A 398 25.71 -9.24 -14.62
CA MET A 398 25.94 -9.22 -16.05
C MET A 398 27.32 -8.63 -16.33
N LEU A 399 28.03 -9.24 -17.28
CA LEU A 399 29.31 -8.72 -17.76
C LEU A 399 29.09 -7.85 -19.00
N VAL A 400 29.46 -6.58 -18.90
CA VAL A 400 29.42 -5.63 -20.01
C VAL A 400 30.83 -5.39 -20.49
N LYS A 401 31.04 -5.54 -21.80
CA LYS A 401 32.32 -5.29 -22.45
C LYS A 401 32.30 -3.91 -23.07
N VAL A 402 33.24 -3.08 -22.66
CA VAL A 402 33.49 -1.78 -23.26
C VAL A 402 34.77 -1.89 -24.08
N SER A 403 34.71 -1.43 -25.32
CA SER A 403 35.86 -1.50 -26.23
C SER A 403 36.29 -0.11 -26.65
N PHE A 404 37.60 0.07 -26.73
CA PHE A 404 38.23 1.25 -27.31
C PHE A 404 38.82 0.86 -28.67
N HIS A 405 38.41 1.57 -29.70
CA HIS A 405 38.80 1.39 -31.09
C HIS A 405 39.85 2.43 -31.46
N THR A 406 41.08 1.96 -31.65
CA THR A 406 42.15 2.75 -32.24
C THR A 406 42.02 2.65 -33.74
N THR A 407 41.58 3.72 -34.39
CA THR A 407 41.46 3.80 -35.85
C THR A 407 42.33 4.94 -36.38
N LEU A 408 42.59 4.94 -37.70
CA LEU A 408 43.31 6.04 -38.34
C LEU A 408 42.61 7.39 -38.19
N GLU A 409 41.27 7.40 -38.10
CA GLU A 409 40.49 8.61 -37.86
C GLU A 409 40.79 9.21 -36.48
N VAL A 410 40.91 8.36 -35.46
CA VAL A 410 41.23 8.77 -34.09
C VAL A 410 42.60 9.47 -34.00
N LEU A 411 43.55 9.05 -34.85
CA LEU A 411 44.87 9.69 -34.93
C LEU A 411 44.83 11.08 -35.58
N ARG A 412 43.85 11.37 -36.44
CA ARG A 412 43.75 12.69 -37.12
C ARG A 412 43.39 13.80 -36.14
N TYR A 413 42.73 13.48 -35.02
CA TYR A 413 42.36 14.47 -34.01
C TYR A 413 43.57 15.18 -33.37
N GLN A 414 44.79 14.62 -33.47
CA GLN A 414 46.01 15.29 -32.99
C GLN A 414 46.37 16.59 -33.74
N HIS A 415 45.76 16.79 -34.91
CA HIS A 415 46.00 17.95 -35.79
C HIS A 415 44.83 18.94 -35.80
N LEU A 416 43.74 18.64 -35.09
CA LEU A 416 42.58 19.52 -35.04
C LEU A 416 42.76 20.59 -33.95
N PRO A 417 42.34 21.84 -34.22
CA PRO A 417 42.34 22.90 -33.21
C PRO A 417 41.31 22.61 -32.12
N GLU A 418 41.53 23.12 -30.90
CA GLU A 418 40.66 22.86 -29.74
C GLU A 418 39.17 23.16 -29.97
N THR A 419 38.87 24.12 -30.84
CA THR A 419 37.51 24.53 -31.22
C THR A 419 36.75 23.51 -32.07
N GLN A 420 37.44 22.51 -32.63
CA GLN A 420 36.85 21.44 -33.46
C GLN A 420 36.85 20.07 -32.77
N LEU A 421 37.24 20.01 -31.50
CA LEU A 421 37.32 18.78 -30.73
C LEU A 421 35.96 18.43 -30.11
N LEU A 422 35.61 17.15 -30.11
CA LEU A 422 34.37 16.65 -29.50
C LEU A 422 34.42 16.80 -27.96
N PRO A 423 33.26 16.95 -27.28
CA PRO A 423 33.21 16.94 -25.82
C PRO A 423 33.84 15.67 -25.25
N GLY A 424 34.73 15.82 -24.26
CA GLY A 424 35.49 14.70 -23.66
C GLY A 424 36.83 14.41 -24.34
N PHE A 425 37.22 15.15 -25.37
CA PHE A 425 38.51 15.01 -26.05
C PHE A 425 39.54 16.04 -25.57
N GLN A 426 40.77 15.59 -25.28
CA GLN A 426 41.89 16.48 -24.92
C GLN A 426 43.20 16.02 -25.57
N VAL A 427 43.96 16.97 -26.14
CA VAL A 427 45.35 16.74 -26.58
C VAL A 427 46.29 17.22 -25.48
N LEU A 428 47.01 16.29 -24.87
CA LEU A 428 48.01 16.59 -23.85
C LEU A 428 49.40 16.57 -24.49
N GLN A 429 50.18 17.62 -24.28
CA GLN A 429 51.59 17.67 -24.66
C GLN A 429 52.43 17.47 -23.40
N LEU A 430 53.26 16.43 -23.40
CA LEU A 430 54.20 16.15 -22.33
C LEU A 430 55.46 17.02 -22.48
N GLU A 431 56.16 17.25 -21.38
CA GLU A 431 57.45 17.98 -21.36
C GLU A 431 58.51 17.33 -22.26
N SER A 432 58.38 16.02 -22.52
CA SER A 432 59.22 15.24 -23.45
C SER A 432 58.97 15.56 -24.93
N GLY A 433 57.96 16.38 -25.25
CA GLY A 433 57.51 16.65 -26.62
C GLY A 433 56.52 15.61 -27.17
N GLU A 434 56.25 14.54 -26.43
CA GLU A 434 55.25 13.53 -26.79
C GLU A 434 53.82 14.08 -26.67
N ARG A 435 52.94 13.69 -27.59
CA ARG A 435 51.51 14.03 -27.55
C ARG A 435 50.70 12.81 -27.11
N LYS A 436 49.74 13.02 -26.22
CA LYS A 436 48.76 12.03 -25.77
C LYS A 436 47.36 12.51 -26.09
N LEU A 437 46.54 11.64 -26.67
CA LEU A 437 45.12 11.89 -26.85
C LEU A 437 44.37 11.26 -25.68
N LYS A 438 43.60 12.07 -24.95
CA LYS A 438 42.75 11.63 -23.85
C LYS A 438 41.30 11.71 -24.29
N PHE A 439 40.57 10.61 -24.08
CA PHE A 439 39.14 10.48 -24.37
C PHE A 439 38.42 10.12 -23.07
N ASP A 440 37.51 10.99 -22.64
CA ASP A 440 36.64 10.78 -21.48
C ASP A 440 35.22 10.47 -21.99
N GLN A 441 34.68 9.33 -21.57
CA GLN A 441 33.37 8.87 -21.99
C GLN A 441 32.61 8.25 -20.82
N ASN A 442 31.36 8.67 -20.66
CA ASN A 442 30.45 8.15 -19.66
C ASN A 442 29.64 6.98 -20.23
N VAL A 443 29.51 5.91 -19.43
CA VAL A 443 28.58 4.80 -19.67
C VAL A 443 27.32 5.10 -18.86
N VAL A 444 26.20 5.28 -19.54
CA VAL A 444 24.93 5.61 -18.88
C VAL A 444 24.07 4.36 -18.79
N ILE A 445 23.64 4.05 -17.58
CA ILE A 445 22.61 3.07 -17.26
C ILE A 445 21.31 3.85 -17.08
N GLU A 446 20.35 3.68 -17.96
CA GLU A 446 19.02 4.27 -17.79
C GLU A 446 18.01 3.19 -17.43
N HIS A 447 17.36 3.36 -16.29
CA HIS A 447 16.35 2.45 -15.75
C HIS A 447 14.96 2.71 -16.36
N SER A 448 14.05 1.75 -16.22
CA SER A 448 12.68 1.84 -16.75
C SER A 448 11.87 3.03 -16.20
N ASN A 449 12.22 3.54 -15.02
CA ASN A 449 11.65 4.74 -14.43
C ASN A 449 12.32 6.04 -14.93
N SER A 450 13.16 5.96 -15.97
CA SER A 450 13.97 7.05 -16.52
C SER A 450 15.06 7.60 -15.58
N ALA A 451 15.32 6.95 -14.44
CA ALA A 451 16.47 7.29 -13.61
C ALA A 451 17.76 6.88 -14.32
N THR A 452 18.79 7.72 -14.23
CA THR A 452 20.09 7.48 -14.85
C THR A 452 21.17 7.30 -13.80
N GLN A 453 22.01 6.29 -13.99
CA GLN A 453 23.26 6.06 -13.27
C GLN A 453 24.41 6.19 -14.28
N VAL A 454 25.47 6.90 -13.91
CA VAL A 454 26.66 7.17 -14.75
C VAL A 454 27.88 6.47 -14.17
#